data_AF-A0A848B284-F1
#
_entry.id   AF-A0A848B284-F1
#
_cell.length_a   1.000
_cell.length_b   1.000
_cell.length_c   1.000
_cell.angle_alpha   90.00
_cell.angle_beta   90.00
_cell.angle_gamma   90.00
#
_symmetry.space_group_name_H-M   'P 1'
#
loop_
_entity.id
_entity.type
_entity.pdbx_description
1 polymer ?
#
loop_
_entity_poly.entity_id
_entity_poly.type
_entity_poly.pdbx_seq_one_letter_code
_entity_poly.pdbx_strand_id
1 'polypeptide(L)'
;MRHIYELYAKLKSLQYTADALNREGLKTRRGYAWSAATCHIILSSPFYLGTLCYNYRSEADKTFSFKDKSEWVLVPNHHVPLVTQAQYDYCQHWLSKNTKWTSKQYTQRAHAHIFAGLIRCGYCGALMSASQGKRRVNGYCPSVYICGSKRHHKGCHNKFTYDPEVGGFVFRYIANMMRLKEVFKPSMRDQQIARILTDGLPGVRIQDASSIAVLRRMLLTQSGARIYTRVHAGTQKQGKKLARKGRT
;
A
#
# COMPACT_ATOMS: atom_id res chain seq x y z
N MET A 1 -5.40 10.13 26.22
CA MET A 1 -6.77 9.67 25.92
C MET A 1 -7.79 10.81 25.99
N ARG A 2 -7.88 11.60 27.08
CA ARG A 2 -8.76 12.80 27.15
C ARG A 2 -8.60 13.75 25.96
N HIS A 3 -7.36 14.07 25.61
CA HIS A 3 -7.01 14.89 24.43
C HIS A 3 -7.65 14.41 23.11
N ILE A 4 -7.80 13.09 22.93
CA ILE A 4 -8.42 12.53 21.72
C ILE A 4 -9.91 12.89 21.67
N TYR A 5 -10.61 12.82 22.80
CA TYR A 5 -12.02 13.20 22.90
C TYR A 5 -12.22 14.70 22.67
N GLU A 6 -11.34 15.54 23.22
CA GLU A 6 -11.37 16.99 23.02
C GLU A 6 -11.13 17.37 21.56
N LEU A 7 -10.07 16.83 20.94
CA LEU A 7 -9.78 17.06 19.52
C LEU A 7 -10.91 16.56 18.62
N TYR A 8 -11.46 15.38 18.91
CA TYR A 8 -12.55 14.83 18.10
C TYR A 8 -13.83 15.65 18.25
N ALA A 9 -14.20 16.08 19.46
CA ALA A 9 -15.37 16.92 19.69
C ALA A 9 -15.27 18.24 18.90
N LYS A 10 -14.06 18.81 18.80
CA LYS A 10 -13.80 20.02 18.01
C LYS A 10 -13.83 19.77 16.50
N LEU A 11 -13.11 18.74 16.03
CA LEU A 11 -12.85 18.49 14.61
C LEU A 11 -13.93 17.68 13.90
N LYS A 12 -14.68 16.85 14.65
CA LYS A 12 -15.75 15.97 14.15
C LYS A 12 -15.32 15.04 13.01
N SER A 13 -14.02 14.71 12.96
CA SER A 13 -13.41 13.89 11.91
C SER A 13 -12.26 13.06 12.49
N LEU A 14 -12.34 11.74 12.29
CA LEU A 14 -11.33 10.78 12.76
C LEU A 14 -9.97 11.02 12.10
N GLN A 15 -9.97 11.32 10.80
CA GLN A 15 -8.74 11.57 10.06
C GLN A 15 -8.04 12.83 10.55
N TYR A 16 -8.78 13.93 10.69
CA TYR A 16 -8.20 15.18 11.17
C TYR A 16 -7.72 15.07 12.62
N THR A 17 -8.41 14.30 13.45
CA THR A 17 -8.00 14.02 14.84
C THR A 17 -6.66 13.27 14.85
N ALA A 18 -6.53 12.19 14.07
CA ALA A 18 -5.28 11.45 13.95
C ALA A 18 -4.13 12.32 13.41
N ASP A 19 -4.39 13.13 12.38
CA ASP A 19 -3.40 14.03 11.81
C ASP A 19 -2.99 15.16 12.76
N ALA A 20 -3.89 15.64 13.62
CA ALA A 20 -3.57 16.62 14.65
C ALA A 20 -2.63 16.02 15.71
N LEU A 21 -2.97 14.84 16.24
CA LEU A 21 -2.11 14.11 17.18
C LEU A 21 -0.72 13.84 16.61
N ASN A 22 -0.65 13.45 15.33
CA ASN A 22 0.62 13.21 14.64
C ASN A 22 1.43 14.50 14.42
N ARG A 23 0.77 15.64 14.15
CA ARG A 23 1.42 16.96 14.02
C ARG A 23 1.98 17.46 15.33
N GLU A 24 1.34 17.13 16.44
CA GLU A 24 1.83 17.39 17.80
C GLU A 24 2.97 16.44 18.22
N GLY A 25 3.38 15.50 17.35
CA GLY A 25 4.46 14.56 17.62
C GLY A 25 4.07 13.39 18.53
N LEU A 26 2.79 13.28 18.91
CA LEU A 26 2.31 12.21 19.79
C LEU A 26 2.36 10.86 19.07
N LYS A 27 2.81 9.82 19.78
CA LYS A 27 2.84 8.44 19.29
C LYS A 27 1.93 7.56 20.13
N THR A 28 1.47 6.46 19.52
CA THR A 28 0.78 5.40 20.25
C THR A 28 1.72 4.73 21.24
N ARG A 29 1.19 3.94 22.18
CA ARG A 29 1.99 3.19 23.19
C ARG A 29 3.11 2.35 22.57
N ARG A 30 2.94 1.85 21.33
CA ARG A 30 3.93 1.04 20.59
C ARG A 30 4.85 1.87 19.68
N GLY A 31 4.82 3.20 19.77
CA GLY A 31 5.65 4.09 18.95
C GLY A 31 5.11 4.39 17.55
N TYR A 32 3.97 3.82 17.14
CA TYR A 32 3.38 4.10 15.82
C TYR A 32 2.65 5.43 15.76
N ALA A 33 2.52 5.98 14.55
CA ALA A 33 1.66 7.12 14.27
C ALA A 33 0.18 6.80 14.55
N TRP A 34 -0.58 7.83 14.94
CA TRP A 34 -2.02 7.73 15.13
C TRP A 34 -2.73 7.51 13.79
N SER A 35 -3.71 6.62 13.80
CA SER A 35 -4.57 6.35 12.65
C SER A 35 -6.03 6.64 12.99
N ALA A 36 -6.84 6.93 11.97
CA ALA A 36 -8.29 7.12 12.13
C ALA A 36 -8.96 5.89 12.76
N ALA A 37 -8.52 4.67 12.42
CA ALA A 37 -9.03 3.43 12.98
C ALA A 37 -8.72 3.31 14.48
N THR A 38 -7.50 3.64 14.90
CA THR A 38 -7.12 3.65 16.32
C THR A 38 -7.95 4.67 17.11
N CYS A 39 -8.16 5.87 16.55
CA CYS A 39 -9.00 6.89 17.17
C CYS A 39 -10.46 6.41 17.30
N HIS A 40 -11.00 5.76 16.26
CA HIS A 40 -12.35 5.19 16.30
C HIS A 40 -12.48 4.13 17.41
N ILE A 41 -11.55 3.19 17.51
CA ILE A 41 -11.57 2.14 18.56
C ILE A 41 -11.63 2.77 19.96
N ILE A 42 -10.86 3.83 20.18
CA ILE A 42 -10.85 4.54 21.47
C ILE A 42 -12.18 5.25 21.71
N LEU A 43 -12.64 6.07 20.76
CA LEU A 43 -13.84 6.89 20.91
C LEU A 43 -15.11 6.04 21.03
N SER A 44 -15.17 4.88 20.39
CA SER A 44 -16.30 3.94 20.46
C SER A 44 -16.29 3.03 21.69
N SER A 45 -15.23 3.04 22.50
CA SER A 45 -15.12 2.14 23.64
C SER A 45 -15.89 2.69 24.85
N PRO A 46 -16.83 1.91 25.44
CA PRO A 46 -17.54 2.30 26.65
C PRO A 46 -16.63 2.29 27.89
N PHE A 47 -15.42 1.74 27.78
CA PHE A 47 -14.44 1.70 28.86
C PHE A 47 -14.15 3.11 29.40
N TYR A 48 -13.98 4.11 28.53
CA TYR A 48 -13.66 5.47 28.98
C TYR A 48 -14.81 6.18 29.71
N LEU A 49 -16.03 5.64 29.64
CA LEU A 49 -17.20 6.07 30.41
C LEU A 49 -17.26 5.41 31.80
N GLY A 50 -16.29 4.55 32.15
CA GLY A 50 -16.32 3.77 33.39
C GLY A 50 -17.07 2.45 33.26
N THR A 51 -17.54 2.08 32.06
CA THR A 51 -18.33 0.86 31.83
C THR A 51 -17.43 -0.27 31.33
N LEU A 52 -17.39 -1.38 32.05
CA LEU A 52 -16.70 -2.59 31.60
C LEU A 52 -17.59 -3.37 30.62
N CYS A 53 -17.01 -3.81 29.50
CA CYS A 53 -17.69 -4.65 28.52
C CYS A 53 -16.97 -6.01 28.42
N TYR A 54 -17.69 -7.10 28.65
CA TYR A 54 -17.19 -8.47 28.51
C TYR A 54 -18.07 -9.31 27.58
N ASN A 55 -17.57 -10.48 27.17
CA ASN A 55 -18.23 -11.38 26.21
C ASN A 55 -18.57 -10.73 24.85
N TYR A 56 -17.81 -9.71 24.42
CA TYR A 56 -18.04 -9.03 23.15
C TYR A 56 -17.33 -9.67 21.95
N ARG A 57 -16.40 -10.60 22.20
CA ARG A 57 -15.58 -11.28 21.18
C ARG A 57 -15.72 -12.79 21.28
N SER A 58 -15.74 -13.45 20.14
CA SER A 58 -15.60 -14.90 20.00
C SER A 58 -14.19 -15.23 19.53
N GLU A 59 -13.57 -16.22 20.17
CA GLU A 59 -12.24 -16.76 19.82
C GLU A 59 -12.36 -18.17 19.22
N ALA A 60 -13.56 -18.59 18.81
CA ALA A 60 -13.80 -19.92 18.24
C ALA A 60 -13.10 -20.12 16.87
N ASP A 61 -12.89 -19.03 16.13
CA ASP A 61 -12.27 -19.04 14.80
C ASP A 61 -10.77 -18.68 14.88
N LYS A 62 -10.01 -19.02 13.81
CA LYS A 62 -8.59 -18.62 13.66
C LYS A 62 -8.37 -17.09 13.73
N THR A 63 -9.43 -16.32 13.50
CA THR A 63 -9.50 -14.86 13.64
C THR A 63 -10.65 -14.51 14.56
N PHE A 64 -10.48 -13.54 15.46
CA PHE A 64 -11.57 -13.14 16.34
C PHE A 64 -12.75 -12.55 15.56
N SER A 65 -13.97 -12.82 16.02
CA SER A 65 -15.20 -12.20 15.53
C SER A 65 -15.92 -11.48 16.68
N PHE A 66 -16.70 -10.44 16.35
CA PHE A 66 -17.53 -9.75 17.33
C PHE A 66 -18.87 -10.48 17.48
N LYS A 67 -19.27 -10.75 18.72
CA LYS A 67 -20.58 -11.36 19.05
C LYS A 67 -21.71 -10.35 18.85
N ASP A 68 -22.95 -10.84 18.77
CA ASP A 68 -24.11 -9.97 18.76
C ASP A 68 -24.16 -9.11 20.02
N LYS A 69 -24.63 -7.86 19.90
CA LYS A 69 -24.67 -6.92 21.04
C LYS A 69 -25.54 -7.42 22.20
N SER A 70 -26.52 -8.29 21.95
CA SER A 70 -27.34 -8.91 22.99
C SER A 70 -26.57 -9.88 23.88
N GLU A 71 -25.46 -10.45 23.39
CA GLU A 71 -24.57 -11.31 24.19
C GLU A 71 -23.55 -10.52 25.00
N TRP A 72 -23.40 -9.22 24.71
CA TRP A 72 -22.42 -8.38 25.40
C TRP A 72 -22.92 -8.11 26.80
N VAL A 73 -22.01 -8.22 27.76
CA VAL A 73 -22.35 -7.85 29.13
C VAL A 73 -21.64 -6.56 29.49
N LEU A 74 -22.46 -5.58 29.86
CA LEU A 74 -22.05 -4.23 30.22
C LEU A 74 -22.22 -4.04 31.72
N VAL A 75 -21.12 -3.77 32.42
CA VAL A 75 -21.10 -3.44 33.85
C VAL A 75 -20.83 -1.94 33.98
N PRO A 76 -21.87 -1.11 34.22
CA PRO A 76 -21.70 0.33 34.39
C PRO A 76 -20.97 0.63 35.71
N ASN A 77 -20.35 1.82 35.79
CA ASN A 77 -19.67 2.32 37.00
C ASN A 77 -18.60 1.39 37.58
N HIS A 78 -17.94 0.58 36.74
CA HIS A 78 -16.87 -0.33 37.15
C HIS A 78 -15.62 0.43 37.62
N HIS A 79 -15.30 1.57 37.00
CA HIS A 79 -14.12 2.37 37.34
C HIS A 79 -14.38 3.85 37.10
N VAL A 80 -13.47 4.69 37.62
CA VAL A 80 -13.57 6.15 37.48
C VAL A 80 -13.61 6.54 36.00
N PRO A 81 -14.67 7.22 35.54
CA PRO A 81 -14.81 7.60 34.14
C PRO A 81 -13.73 8.61 33.74
N LEU A 82 -13.18 8.43 32.54
CA LEU A 82 -12.24 9.38 31.96
C LEU A 82 -12.96 10.57 31.32
N VAL A 83 -14.15 10.32 30.77
CA VAL A 83 -15.00 11.29 30.06
C VAL A 83 -16.40 11.29 30.65
N THR A 84 -17.11 12.42 30.56
CA THR A 84 -18.50 12.52 31.01
C THR A 84 -19.44 11.83 30.02
N GLN A 85 -20.61 11.41 30.50
CA GLN A 85 -21.68 10.86 29.65
C GLN A 85 -22.00 11.81 28.48
N ALA A 86 -22.17 13.10 28.77
CA ALA A 86 -22.46 14.11 27.76
C ALA A 86 -21.36 14.21 26.67
N GLN A 87 -20.08 14.16 27.06
CA GLN A 87 -18.98 14.20 26.09
C GLN A 87 -18.92 12.92 25.25
N TYR A 88 -19.16 11.76 25.87
CA TYR A 88 -19.22 10.48 25.18
C TYR A 88 -20.36 10.46 24.15
N ASP A 89 -21.56 10.84 24.56
CA ASP A 89 -22.76 10.86 23.71
C ASP A 89 -22.60 11.84 22.54
N TYR A 90 -21.99 13.00 22.79
CA TYR A 90 -21.66 13.95 21.73
C TYR A 90 -20.73 13.33 20.68
N CYS A 91 -19.71 12.59 21.11
CA CYS A 91 -18.80 11.90 20.20
C CYS A 91 -19.51 10.78 19.44
N GLN A 92 -20.35 9.98 20.11
CA GLN A 92 -21.15 8.92 19.48
C GLN A 92 -22.13 9.47 18.44
N HIS A 93 -22.75 10.62 18.71
CA HIS A 93 -23.62 11.31 17.75
C HIS A 93 -22.87 11.61 16.45
N TRP A 94 -21.68 12.22 16.52
CA TRP A 94 -20.89 12.53 15.33
C TRP A 94 -20.31 11.30 14.66
N LEU A 95 -19.87 10.29 15.44
CA LEU A 95 -19.44 9.02 14.87
C LEU A 95 -20.54 8.38 14.04
N SER A 96 -21.73 8.18 14.62
CA SER A 96 -22.86 7.57 13.91
C SER A 96 -23.31 8.39 12.70
N LYS A 97 -23.33 9.72 12.80
CA LYS A 97 -23.63 10.62 11.68
C LYS A 97 -22.62 10.47 10.54
N ASN A 98 -21.34 10.35 10.85
CA ASN A 98 -20.27 10.16 9.87
C ASN A 98 -20.26 8.74 9.28
N THR A 99 -20.72 7.73 10.02
CA THR A 99 -20.83 6.33 9.57
C THR A 99 -21.95 6.12 8.55
N LYS A 100 -22.98 6.97 8.49
CA LYS A 100 -24.12 6.80 7.56
C LYS A 100 -23.75 6.76 6.06
N TRP A 101 -22.51 7.09 5.70
CA TRP A 101 -21.97 6.94 4.34
C TRP A 101 -21.32 5.58 4.05
N THR A 102 -21.36 4.63 4.99
CA THR A 102 -20.83 3.27 4.84
C THR A 102 -21.95 2.25 4.70
N SER A 103 -22.72 2.34 3.61
CA SER A 103 -23.25 1.10 3.09
C SER A 103 -22.07 0.25 2.64
N LYS A 104 -22.10 -1.04 3.01
CA LYS A 104 -21.22 -2.12 2.56
C LYS A 104 -21.33 -2.33 1.03
N GLN A 105 -21.20 -1.27 0.24
CA GLN A 105 -20.75 -1.42 -1.11
C GLN A 105 -19.27 -1.78 -0.98
N TYR A 106 -18.99 -3.09 -1.03
CA TYR A 106 -17.90 -3.51 -1.91
C TYR A 106 -18.19 -2.78 -3.22
N THR A 107 -17.63 -1.58 -3.37
CA THR A 107 -17.70 -0.86 -4.61
C THR A 107 -16.89 -1.74 -5.52
N GLN A 108 -17.59 -2.60 -6.27
CA GLN A 108 -17.15 -2.99 -7.59
C GLN A 108 -16.53 -1.72 -8.15
N ARG A 109 -15.20 -1.69 -8.28
CA ARG A 109 -14.51 -0.45 -8.60
C ARG A 109 -15.12 -0.04 -9.93
N ALA A 110 -15.97 0.99 -9.92
CA ALA A 110 -16.74 1.39 -11.09
C ALA A 110 -15.82 1.72 -12.28
N HIS A 111 -14.55 1.98 -11.98
CA HIS A 111 -13.49 2.24 -12.93
C HIS A 111 -12.33 1.27 -12.73
N ALA A 112 -11.97 0.58 -13.81
CA ALA A 112 -10.71 -0.15 -13.90
C ALA A 112 -9.57 0.86 -14.16
N HIS A 113 -8.55 0.82 -13.31
CA HIS A 113 -7.36 1.65 -13.42
C HIS A 113 -6.15 0.74 -13.70
N ILE A 114 -5.60 0.79 -14.91
CA ILE A 114 -4.66 -0.21 -15.45
C ILE A 114 -3.38 -0.33 -14.61
N PHE A 115 -2.89 0.78 -14.04
CA PHE A 115 -1.67 0.79 -13.24
C PHE A 115 -1.93 0.82 -11.72
N ALA A 116 -3.17 0.59 -11.28
CA ALA A 116 -3.47 0.56 -9.85
C ALA A 116 -2.73 -0.58 -9.15
N GLY A 117 -2.03 -0.26 -8.06
CA GLY A 117 -1.23 -1.25 -7.32
C GLY A 117 0.17 -1.50 -7.87
N LEU A 118 0.54 -0.90 -9.01
CA LEU A 118 1.86 -1.06 -9.63
C LEU A 118 2.79 0.14 -9.36
N ILE A 119 2.24 1.35 -9.32
CA ILE A 119 3.03 2.58 -9.23
C ILE A 119 3.39 2.91 -7.78
N ARG A 120 4.67 3.20 -7.52
CA ARG A 120 5.17 3.69 -6.24
C ARG A 120 5.71 5.12 -6.36
N CYS A 121 5.61 5.88 -5.29
CA CYS A 121 6.10 7.24 -5.23
C CYS A 121 7.64 7.26 -5.17
N GLY A 122 8.28 7.94 -6.12
CA GLY A 122 9.75 8.09 -6.14
C GLY A 122 10.35 8.89 -4.98
N TYR A 123 9.55 9.66 -4.24
CA TYR A 123 10.02 10.45 -3.10
C TYR A 123 9.97 9.69 -1.77
N CYS A 124 8.86 9.00 -1.48
CA CYS A 124 8.62 8.38 -0.17
C CYS A 124 8.40 6.85 -0.24
N GLY A 125 8.46 6.24 -1.42
CA GLY A 125 8.28 4.80 -1.63
C GLY A 125 6.86 4.27 -1.44
N ALA A 126 5.93 5.10 -0.92
CA ALA A 126 4.54 4.70 -0.71
C ALA A 126 3.84 4.36 -2.04
N LEU A 127 2.91 3.40 -1.98
CA LEU A 127 2.08 3.03 -3.12
C LEU A 127 1.22 4.22 -3.57
N MET A 128 1.08 4.43 -4.88
CA MET A 128 0.19 5.46 -5.42
C MET A 128 -1.23 4.91 -5.55
N SER A 129 -2.19 5.60 -4.94
CA SER A 129 -3.61 5.29 -5.06
C SER A 129 -4.15 5.79 -6.40
N ALA A 130 -4.94 4.96 -7.07
CA ALA A 130 -5.66 5.35 -8.29
C ALA A 130 -7.07 5.86 -7.96
N SER A 131 -7.51 6.88 -8.70
CA SER A 131 -8.89 7.35 -8.70
C SER A 131 -9.27 7.90 -10.07
N GLN A 132 -10.57 8.09 -10.32
CA GLN A 132 -11.01 8.80 -11.51
C GLN A 132 -10.63 10.28 -11.41
N GLY A 133 -9.99 10.81 -12.45
CA GLY A 133 -9.66 12.22 -12.59
C GLY A 133 -10.84 13.07 -13.05
N LYS A 134 -10.62 14.38 -13.19
CA LYS A 134 -11.63 15.31 -13.68
C LYS A 134 -11.99 15.00 -15.14
N ARG A 135 -13.27 15.15 -15.48
CA ARG A 135 -13.76 15.08 -16.87
C ARG A 135 -13.13 16.19 -17.69
N ARG A 136 -12.52 15.84 -18.82
CA ARG A 136 -11.98 16.78 -19.80
C ARG A 136 -13.09 17.29 -20.73
N VAL A 137 -12.79 18.32 -21.52
CA VAL A 137 -13.73 18.94 -22.49
C VAL A 137 -14.29 17.90 -23.48
N ASN A 138 -13.46 16.95 -23.91
CA ASN A 138 -13.85 15.85 -24.80
C ASN A 138 -14.63 14.71 -24.09
N GLY A 139 -15.09 14.91 -22.85
CA GLY A 139 -15.82 13.91 -22.09
C GLY A 139 -14.98 12.80 -21.45
N TYR A 140 -13.68 12.70 -21.77
CA TYR A 140 -12.77 11.68 -21.23
C TYR A 140 -12.37 11.98 -19.77
N CYS A 141 -12.46 10.96 -18.91
CA CYS A 141 -12.04 11.02 -17.51
C CYS A 141 -10.80 10.12 -17.30
N PRO A 142 -9.57 10.66 -17.34
CA PRO A 142 -8.36 9.85 -17.15
C PRO A 142 -8.27 9.32 -15.72
N SER A 143 -7.63 8.17 -15.55
CA SER A 143 -7.18 7.73 -14.22
C SER A 143 -6.10 8.69 -13.69
N VAL A 144 -6.17 9.05 -12.41
CA VAL A 144 -5.15 9.83 -11.72
C VAL A 144 -4.51 8.98 -10.62
N TYR A 145 -3.19 9.07 -10.52
CA TYR A 145 -2.38 8.37 -9.53
C TYR A 145 -1.80 9.39 -8.55
N ILE A 146 -2.09 9.20 -7.26
CA ILE A 146 -1.69 10.11 -6.17
C ILE A 146 -0.94 9.31 -5.12
N CYS A 147 0.19 9.84 -4.65
CA CYS A 147 0.95 9.22 -3.54
C CYS A 147 0.05 8.97 -2.33
N GLY A 148 0.03 7.73 -1.81
CA GLY A 148 -0.77 7.36 -0.64
C GLY A 148 -0.48 8.22 0.59
N SER A 149 0.80 8.51 0.88
CA SER A 149 1.19 9.40 1.97
C SER A 149 0.69 10.83 1.79
N LYS A 150 0.67 11.34 0.54
CA LYS A 150 0.09 12.66 0.24
C LYS A 150 -1.43 12.65 0.42
N ARG A 151 -2.09 11.59 -0.03
CA ARG A 151 -3.55 11.44 0.00
C ARG A 151 -4.09 11.36 1.43
N HIS A 152 -3.43 10.56 2.28
CA HIS A 152 -3.92 10.29 3.63
C HIS A 152 -3.29 11.19 4.70
N HIS A 153 -2.02 11.56 4.57
CA HIS A 153 -1.29 12.24 5.64
C HIS A 153 -0.74 13.62 5.24
N LYS A 154 -0.96 14.06 3.99
CA LYS A 154 -0.34 15.26 3.38
C LYS A 154 1.20 15.32 3.52
N GLY A 155 1.85 14.23 3.89
CA GLY A 155 3.27 14.18 4.24
C GLY A 155 4.23 13.99 3.06
N CYS A 156 3.77 14.20 1.83
CA CYS A 156 4.60 14.04 0.63
C CYS A 156 4.24 15.11 -0.40
N HIS A 157 5.26 15.80 -0.92
CA HIS A 157 5.10 16.87 -1.90
C HIS A 157 4.99 16.38 -3.35
N ASN A 158 5.04 15.06 -3.58
CA ASN A 158 4.98 14.49 -4.93
C ASN A 158 3.74 14.98 -5.71
N LYS A 159 3.91 15.26 -7.00
CA LYS A 159 2.79 15.61 -7.89
C LYS A 159 1.97 14.36 -8.21
N PHE A 160 0.71 14.56 -8.57
CA PHE A 160 -0.11 13.50 -9.14
C PHE A 160 0.23 13.34 -10.63
N THR A 161 0.00 12.15 -11.18
CA THR A 161 0.22 11.85 -12.60
C THR A 161 -1.02 11.18 -13.18
N TYR A 162 -1.21 11.30 -14.50
CA TYR A 162 -2.36 10.74 -15.20
C TYR A 162 -2.00 9.48 -15.98
N ASP A 163 -3.03 8.67 -16.26
CA ASP A 163 -2.91 7.45 -17.06
C ASP A 163 -2.19 7.64 -18.40
N PRO A 164 -2.46 8.67 -19.21
CA PRO A 164 -1.77 8.84 -20.49
C PRO A 164 -0.27 9.12 -20.36
N GLU A 165 0.15 9.78 -19.27
CA GLU A 165 1.57 10.06 -19.01
C GLU A 165 2.32 8.78 -18.64
N VAL A 166 1.74 8.00 -17.72
CA VAL A 166 2.30 6.71 -17.29
C VAL A 166 2.25 5.70 -18.43
N GLY A 167 1.11 5.62 -19.13
CA GLY A 167 0.88 4.73 -20.25
C GLY A 167 1.84 5.00 -21.40
N GLY A 168 2.05 6.27 -21.77
CA GLY A 168 3.03 6.65 -22.79
C GLY A 168 4.43 6.14 -22.47
N PHE A 169 4.87 6.29 -21.22
CA PHE A 169 6.13 5.74 -20.75
C PHE A 169 6.16 4.20 -20.81
N VAL A 170 5.16 3.53 -20.23
CA VAL A 170 5.11 2.06 -20.12
C VAL A 170 5.08 1.40 -21.50
N PHE A 171 4.20 1.85 -22.40
CA PHE A 171 4.09 1.26 -23.73
C PHE A 171 5.34 1.49 -24.57
N ARG A 172 5.97 2.66 -24.46
CA ARG A 172 7.25 2.93 -25.11
C ARG A 172 8.35 2.03 -24.57
N TYR A 173 8.44 1.87 -23.25
CA TYR A 173 9.42 0.99 -22.62
C TYR A 173 9.22 -0.48 -23.05
N ILE A 174 7.97 -0.95 -23.14
CA ILE A 174 7.63 -2.28 -23.67
C ILE A 174 8.07 -2.42 -25.13
N ALA A 175 7.77 -1.45 -25.98
CA ALA A 175 8.22 -1.46 -27.38
C ALA A 175 9.76 -1.51 -27.48
N ASN A 176 10.46 -0.75 -26.63
CA ASN A 176 11.92 -0.78 -26.56
C ASN A 176 12.46 -2.14 -26.09
N MET A 177 11.78 -2.81 -25.15
CA MET A 177 12.12 -4.18 -24.73
C MET A 177 11.93 -5.19 -25.86
N MET A 178 10.86 -5.06 -26.65
CA MET A 178 10.62 -5.91 -27.83
C MET A 178 11.71 -5.70 -28.88
N ARG A 179 12.03 -4.45 -29.21
CA ARG A 179 13.13 -4.10 -30.11
C ARG A 179 14.47 -4.64 -29.62
N LEU A 180 14.75 -4.50 -28.32
CA LEU A 180 15.97 -5.02 -27.71
C LEU A 180 16.09 -6.53 -27.94
N LYS A 181 15.00 -7.30 -27.80
CA LYS A 181 15.00 -8.74 -28.03
C LYS A 181 15.44 -9.10 -29.46
N GLU A 182 15.02 -8.33 -30.46
CA GLU A 182 15.36 -8.56 -31.86
C GLU A 182 16.82 -8.24 -32.18
N VAL A 183 17.37 -7.16 -31.59
CA VAL A 183 18.74 -6.71 -31.87
C VAL A 183 19.79 -7.25 -30.90
N PHE A 184 19.38 -7.98 -29.86
CA PHE A 184 20.25 -8.40 -28.76
C PHE A 184 21.41 -9.25 -29.26
N LYS A 185 22.63 -8.87 -28.85
CA LYS A 185 23.84 -9.68 -29.05
C LYS A 185 24.48 -9.95 -27.69
N PRO A 186 24.97 -11.18 -27.40
CA PRO A 186 25.63 -11.50 -26.14
C PRO A 186 26.83 -10.58 -25.80
N SER A 187 27.46 -9.98 -26.82
CA SER A 187 28.57 -9.03 -26.68
C SER A 187 28.15 -7.59 -26.34
N MET A 188 26.85 -7.25 -26.36
CA MET A 188 26.39 -5.89 -26.04
C MET A 188 26.77 -5.51 -24.61
N ARG A 189 27.20 -4.27 -24.40
CA ARG A 189 27.45 -3.72 -23.06
C ARG A 189 26.15 -3.27 -22.42
N ASP A 190 26.09 -3.28 -21.09
CA ASP A 190 24.89 -2.86 -20.34
C ASP A 190 24.48 -1.41 -20.64
N GLN A 191 25.45 -0.54 -20.95
CA GLN A 191 25.18 0.84 -21.41
C GLN A 191 24.45 0.88 -22.76
N GLN A 192 24.74 -0.04 -23.68
CA GLN A 192 24.05 -0.13 -24.98
C GLN A 192 22.62 -0.64 -24.78
N ILE A 193 22.45 -1.63 -23.90
CA ILE A 193 21.14 -2.16 -23.51
C ILE A 193 20.29 -1.03 -22.88
N ALA A 194 20.86 -0.29 -21.93
CA ALA A 194 20.19 0.84 -21.28
C ALA A 194 19.75 1.89 -22.30
N ARG A 195 20.63 2.27 -23.25
CA ARG A 195 20.31 3.24 -24.30
C ARG A 195 19.12 2.81 -25.17
N ILE A 196 19.06 1.53 -25.54
CA ILE A 196 17.93 0.99 -26.31
C ILE A 196 16.65 1.02 -25.48
N LEU A 197 16.71 0.59 -24.21
CA LEU A 197 15.55 0.58 -23.31
C LEU A 197 14.98 1.97 -23.04
N THR A 198 15.83 2.99 -22.95
CA THR A 198 15.43 4.39 -22.71
C THR A 198 15.28 5.21 -23.98
N ASP A 199 15.32 4.59 -25.16
CA ASP A 199 15.21 5.32 -26.43
C ASP A 199 13.85 6.04 -26.54
N GLY A 200 13.89 7.32 -26.89
CA GLY A 200 12.70 8.17 -26.94
C GLY A 200 11.99 8.40 -25.59
N LEU A 201 12.67 8.18 -24.45
CA LEU A 201 12.18 8.46 -23.10
C LEU A 201 13.04 9.54 -22.42
N PRO A 202 12.72 10.84 -22.63
CA PRO A 202 13.56 11.93 -22.14
C PRO A 202 13.65 11.96 -20.61
N GLY A 203 14.86 12.12 -20.08
CA GLY A 203 15.09 12.22 -18.64
C GLY A 203 14.98 10.90 -17.85
N VAL A 204 14.66 9.79 -18.51
CA VAL A 204 14.57 8.48 -17.86
C VAL A 204 15.97 7.87 -17.73
N ARG A 205 16.31 7.44 -16.51
CA ARG A 205 17.53 6.68 -16.23
C ARG A 205 17.16 5.43 -15.44
N ILE A 206 17.73 4.29 -15.84
CA ILE A 206 17.61 3.05 -15.08
C ILE A 206 18.54 3.19 -13.87
N GLN A 207 17.96 3.31 -12.67
CA GLN A 207 18.73 3.54 -11.44
C GLN A 207 19.46 2.27 -10.97
N ASP A 208 18.93 1.10 -11.29
CA ASP A 208 19.43 -0.17 -10.77
C ASP A 208 20.08 -1.02 -11.88
N ALA A 209 21.39 -1.19 -11.79
CA ALA A 209 22.16 -2.06 -12.68
C ALA A 209 21.72 -3.52 -12.60
N SER A 210 21.15 -3.95 -11.46
CA SER A 210 20.67 -5.32 -11.27
C SER A 210 19.50 -5.64 -12.20
N SER A 211 18.64 -4.65 -12.50
CA SER A 211 17.51 -4.81 -13.41
C SER A 211 17.96 -5.12 -14.84
N ILE A 212 19.04 -4.48 -15.30
CA ILE A 212 19.64 -4.76 -16.63
C ILE A 212 20.28 -6.14 -16.64
N ALA A 213 20.98 -6.52 -15.57
CA ALA A 213 21.60 -7.84 -15.45
C ALA A 213 20.57 -8.98 -15.49
N VAL A 214 19.41 -8.80 -14.86
CA VAL A 214 18.29 -9.76 -14.92
C VAL A 214 17.74 -9.86 -16.34
N LEU A 215 17.45 -8.74 -16.99
CA LEU A 215 16.98 -8.72 -18.39
C LEU A 215 17.98 -9.38 -19.33
N ARG A 216 19.27 -9.07 -19.19
CA ARG A 216 20.35 -9.71 -19.96
C ARG A 216 20.36 -11.23 -19.76
N ARG A 217 20.21 -11.69 -18.52
CA ARG A 217 20.15 -13.12 -18.21
C ARG A 217 18.95 -13.79 -18.90
N MET A 218 17.78 -13.15 -18.86
CA MET A 218 16.57 -13.65 -19.53
C MET A 218 16.76 -13.72 -21.06
N LEU A 219 17.34 -12.69 -21.68
CA LEU A 219 17.60 -12.66 -23.12
C LEU A 219 18.62 -13.72 -23.55
N LEU A 220 19.65 -13.98 -22.73
CA LEU A 220 20.62 -15.06 -22.96
C LEU A 220 19.96 -16.45 -22.88
N THR A 221 19.07 -16.68 -21.90
CA THR A 221 18.33 -17.95 -21.82
C THR A 221 17.40 -18.20 -23.01
N GLN A 222 16.76 -17.15 -23.55
CA GLN A 222 15.83 -17.28 -24.68
C GLN A 222 16.54 -17.44 -26.04
N SER A 223 17.79 -16.97 -26.16
CA SER A 223 18.60 -17.08 -27.38
C SER A 223 19.39 -18.40 -27.47
N GLY A 224 19.17 -19.34 -26.54
CA GLY A 224 19.92 -20.61 -26.49
C GLY A 224 21.37 -20.47 -26.03
N ALA A 225 21.78 -19.30 -25.55
CA ALA A 225 23.12 -19.06 -25.05
C ALA A 225 23.31 -19.72 -23.67
N ARG A 226 24.20 -20.72 -23.58
CA ARG A 226 24.58 -21.34 -22.29
C ARG A 226 25.19 -20.28 -21.38
N ILE A 227 24.50 -19.99 -20.26
CA ILE A 227 25.03 -19.12 -19.22
C ILE A 227 26.06 -19.92 -18.42
N TYR A 228 27.34 -19.71 -18.70
CA TYR A 228 28.39 -20.12 -17.79
C TYR A 228 28.55 -19.04 -16.74
N THR A 229 28.01 -19.26 -15.54
CA THR A 229 28.44 -18.50 -14.37
C THR A 229 29.89 -18.87 -14.11
N ARG A 230 30.83 -17.93 -14.26
CA ARG A 230 32.15 -18.06 -13.66
C ARG A 230 31.95 -18.05 -12.14
N VAL A 231 31.74 -19.23 -11.57
CA VAL A 231 31.96 -19.44 -10.14
C VAL A 231 33.45 -19.25 -9.94
N HIS A 232 33.81 -18.22 -9.16
CA HIS A 232 35.20 -17.99 -8.77
C HIS A 232 35.78 -19.30 -8.21
N ALA A 233 36.93 -19.69 -8.77
CA ALA A 233 37.67 -20.86 -8.37
C ALA A 233 38.04 -20.77 -6.88
N GLY A 234 37.56 -21.74 -6.11
CA GLY A 234 37.89 -21.92 -4.70
C GLY A 234 37.48 -23.32 -4.25
N THR A 235 38.44 -24.24 -4.28
CA THR A 235 38.50 -25.51 -3.52
C THR A 235 37.51 -26.65 -3.84
N GLN A 236 38.04 -27.60 -4.64
CA GLN A 236 37.97 -29.07 -4.55
C GLN A 236 36.72 -29.84 -4.06
N LYS A 237 36.31 -30.79 -4.95
CA LYS A 237 35.83 -32.19 -4.73
C LYS A 237 34.54 -32.37 -3.89
N GLN A 238 33.51 -33.13 -4.29
CA GLN A 238 33.49 -34.50 -4.83
C GLN A 238 32.23 -34.76 -5.68
N GLY A 239 32.38 -35.52 -6.76
CA GLY A 239 31.25 -36.03 -7.55
C GLY A 239 30.62 -37.27 -6.92
N LYS A 240 29.28 -37.32 -6.92
CA LYS A 240 28.52 -38.58 -6.86
C LYS A 240 27.72 -38.74 -8.14
N LYS A 241 28.16 -39.67 -8.98
CA LYS A 241 27.37 -40.28 -10.05
C LYS A 241 26.27 -41.13 -9.39
N LEU A 242 25.01 -40.82 -9.63
CA LEU A 242 23.93 -41.79 -9.44
C LEU A 242 23.61 -42.38 -10.81
N ALA A 243 24.08 -43.62 -10.97
CA ALA A 243 23.89 -44.44 -12.15
C ALA A 243 22.41 -44.83 -12.29
N ARG A 244 21.87 -44.62 -13.49
CA ARG A 244 20.73 -45.40 -14.00
C ARG A 244 21.16 -46.87 -14.06
N LYS A 245 20.51 -47.72 -13.27
CA LYS A 245 20.36 -49.14 -13.59
C LYS A 245 18.87 -49.41 -13.71
N GLY A 246 18.41 -49.59 -14.95
CA GLY A 246 17.27 -50.45 -15.19
C GLY A 246 17.72 -51.90 -15.09
N ARG A 247 16.85 -52.75 -14.56
CA ARG A 247 16.73 -54.15 -14.98
C ARG A 247 15.44 -54.75 -14.42
N THR A 248 14.83 -55.52 -15.33
CA THR A 248 13.95 -56.69 -15.12
C THR A 248 12.64 -56.47 -14.41
#